data_AF-G3LL71-F1
#
_entry.id   AF-G3LL71-F1
#
_cell.length_a   1.000
_cell.length_b   1.000
_cell.length_c   1.000
_cell.angle_alpha   90.00
_cell.angle_beta   90.00
_cell.angle_gamma   90.00
#
_symmetry.space_group_name_H-M   'P 1'
#
loop_
_entity.id
_entity.type
_entity.pdbx_description
1 polymer ?
#
loop_
_entity_poly.entity_id
_entity_poly.type
_entity_poly.pdbx_seq_one_letter_code
_entity_poly.pdbx_strand_id
1 'polypeptide(L)'
;HDWVILVILIAIEIVLNLISPFYRYVGKDMMTDLKYPFKDNTVPVWSVPVYAVLLPILVFACFYLKRTCVYDLHHSILGLLFSVLITGVITDSIKLATGRPRPNFYWRCFPDGKELYDALGGVICHGKPGEVKEGHKSFPSGHTSWSFAGLTFLSLYLSGKIKAFNGEGHVAKLC
;
A
#
# COMPACT_ATOMS: atom_id res chain seq x y z
N HIS A 1 8.49 -10.04 22.10
CA HIS A 1 9.47 -9.56 21.09
C HIS A 1 8.77 -9.02 19.84
N ASP A 2 7.60 -9.55 19.48
CA ASP A 2 6.86 -9.22 18.25
C ASP A 2 6.49 -7.73 18.11
N TRP A 3 6.03 -7.10 19.19
CA TRP A 3 5.72 -5.67 19.20
C TRP A 3 6.92 -4.77 18.88
N VAL A 4 8.13 -5.19 19.26
CA VAL A 4 9.36 -4.45 18.91
C VAL A 4 9.60 -4.51 17.40
N ILE A 5 9.36 -5.66 16.78
CA ILE A 5 9.49 -5.81 15.33
C ILE A 5 8.46 -4.93 14.61
N LEU A 6 7.22 -4.84 15.11
CA LEU A 6 6.22 -3.93 14.55
C LEU A 6 6.66 -2.47 14.61
N VAL A 7 7.24 -2.03 15.73
CA VAL A 7 7.80 -0.67 15.86
C VAL A 7 8.93 -0.44 14.87
N ILE A 8 9.81 -1.42 14.68
CA ILE A 8 10.89 -1.35 13.69
C ILE A 8 10.32 -1.26 12.26
N LEU A 9 9.32 -2.06 11.92
CA LEU A 9 8.67 -2.02 10.60
C LEU A 9 8.01 -0.66 10.33
N ILE A 10 7.35 -0.07 11.33
CA ILE A 10 6.78 1.28 11.23
C ILE A 10 7.89 2.30 11.00
N ALA A 11 9.00 2.22 11.73
CA ALA A 11 10.13 3.11 11.55
C ALA A 11 10.73 3.01 10.14
N ILE A 12 10.88 1.78 9.60
CA ILE A 12 11.32 1.55 8.23
C ILE A 12 10.36 2.21 7.24
N GLU A 13 9.05 2.02 7.40
CA GLU A 13 8.06 2.60 6.48
C GLU A 13 8.10 4.13 6.45
N ILE A 14 8.26 4.76 7.61
CA ILE A 14 8.45 6.21 7.72
C ILE A 14 9.70 6.65 6.95
N VAL A 15 10.82 5.95 7.17
CA VAL A 15 12.09 6.25 6.49
C VAL A 15 11.94 6.09 4.96
N LEU A 16 11.32 5.02 4.48
CA LEU A 16 11.07 4.79 3.05
C LEU A 16 10.21 5.91 2.43
N ASN A 17 9.23 6.44 3.16
CA ASN A 17 8.39 7.52 2.66
C ASN A 17 9.12 8.87 2.57
N LEU A 18 10.12 9.09 3.43
CA LEU A 18 10.97 10.28 3.41
C LEU A 18 12.01 10.25 2.29
N ILE A 19 12.56 9.08 1.97
CA ILE A 19 13.57 8.90 0.92
C ILE A 19 13.00 9.24 -0.48
N SER A 20 13.85 9.83 -1.34
CA SER A 20 13.55 10.08 -2.75
C SER A 20 13.69 8.79 -3.57
N PRO A 21 12.76 8.51 -4.50
CA PRO A 21 12.87 7.34 -5.37
C PRO A 21 14.06 7.48 -6.32
N PHE A 22 14.49 6.36 -6.88
CA PHE A 22 15.36 6.37 -8.05
C PHE A 22 14.68 7.14 -9.20
N TYR A 23 15.38 8.11 -9.77
CA TYR A 23 14.86 8.88 -10.92
C TYR A 23 15.26 8.15 -12.21
N ARG A 24 14.37 7.27 -12.68
CA ARG A 24 14.53 6.62 -13.98
C ARG A 24 14.49 7.67 -15.08
N TYR A 25 15.41 7.58 -16.04
CA TYR A 25 15.44 8.42 -17.23
C TYR A 25 14.09 8.41 -17.97
N VAL A 26 13.58 9.59 -18.27
CA VAL A 26 12.35 9.80 -19.05
C VAL A 26 12.67 10.71 -20.22
N GLY A 27 12.62 10.14 -21.43
CA GLY A 27 12.83 10.86 -22.68
C GLY A 27 11.55 11.52 -23.22
N LYS A 28 11.71 12.40 -24.19
CA LYS A 28 10.61 13.09 -24.89
C LYS A 28 9.68 12.12 -25.62
N ASP A 29 10.24 11.07 -26.22
CA ASP A 29 9.52 10.00 -26.92
C ASP A 29 8.58 9.22 -25.98
N MET A 30 8.95 9.07 -24.70
CA MET A 30 8.14 8.40 -23.69
C MET A 30 6.99 9.28 -23.17
N MET A 31 7.03 10.60 -23.37
CA MET A 31 6.05 11.52 -22.78
C MET A 31 4.64 11.37 -23.34
N THR A 32 4.50 10.83 -24.55
CA THR A 32 3.18 10.58 -25.15
C THR A 32 2.34 9.64 -24.29
N ASP A 33 2.95 8.60 -23.72
CA ASP A 33 2.29 7.60 -22.87
C ASP A 33 2.07 8.08 -21.44
N LEU A 34 2.74 9.18 -21.05
CA LEU A 34 2.72 9.75 -19.71
C LEU A 34 1.84 11.00 -19.59
N LYS A 35 1.00 11.27 -20.59
CA LYS A 35 0.17 12.47 -20.73
C LYS A 35 -1.29 12.30 -20.29
N TYR A 36 -1.63 11.22 -19.57
CA TYR A 36 -2.97 11.06 -19.02
C TYR A 36 -3.33 12.21 -18.07
N PRO A 37 -4.62 12.63 -18.02
CA PRO A 37 -5.02 13.79 -17.24
C PRO A 37 -4.67 13.61 -15.76
N PHE A 38 -4.09 14.66 -15.17
CA PHE A 38 -3.86 14.72 -13.74
C PHE A 38 -5.20 14.91 -13.02
N LYS A 39 -5.58 13.91 -12.24
CA LYS A 39 -6.77 13.92 -11.38
C LYS A 39 -6.36 13.44 -10.00
N ASP A 40 -7.10 13.90 -9.00
CA ASP A 40 -6.96 13.41 -7.64
C ASP A 40 -7.30 11.91 -7.54
N ASN A 41 -6.82 11.26 -6.49
CA ASN A 41 -7.07 9.85 -6.27
C ASN A 41 -8.57 9.59 -6.13
N THR A 42 -9.13 8.71 -6.98
CA THR A 42 -10.55 8.31 -6.91
C THR A 42 -10.91 7.71 -5.55
N VAL A 43 -9.99 6.91 -4.99
CA VAL A 43 -10.10 6.34 -3.65
C VAL A 43 -9.12 7.08 -2.76
N PRO A 44 -9.56 7.69 -1.65
CA PRO A 44 -8.68 8.46 -0.81
C PRO A 44 -7.73 7.54 -0.03
N VAL A 45 -6.49 7.99 0.18
CA VAL A 45 -5.44 7.19 0.85
C VAL A 45 -5.87 6.76 2.26
N TRP A 46 -6.62 7.60 2.97
CA TRP A 46 -7.10 7.30 4.33
C TRP A 46 -8.13 6.18 4.39
N SER A 47 -8.83 5.84 3.30
CA SER A 47 -9.82 4.77 3.35
C SER A 47 -9.17 3.40 3.44
N VAL A 48 -7.93 3.25 2.95
CA VAL A 48 -7.21 1.98 2.97
C VAL A 48 -6.98 1.48 4.41
N PRO A 49 -6.38 2.22 5.34
CA PRO A 49 -6.22 1.74 6.72
C PRO A 49 -7.57 1.54 7.43
N VAL A 50 -8.62 2.29 7.06
CA VAL A 50 -9.97 2.07 7.62
C VAL A 50 -10.50 0.68 7.24
N TYR A 51 -10.46 0.31 5.96
CA TYR A 51 -10.99 -0.99 5.51
C TYR A 51 -10.03 -2.15 5.72
N ALA A 52 -8.73 -1.94 5.56
CA ALA A 52 -7.73 -3.01 5.61
C ALA A 52 -7.21 -3.28 7.03
N VAL A 53 -7.39 -2.37 7.99
CA VAL A 53 -6.90 -2.54 9.37
C VAL A 53 -8.03 -2.40 10.39
N LEU A 54 -8.76 -1.28 10.40
CA LEU A 54 -9.78 -1.05 11.42
C LEU A 54 -10.95 -2.05 11.30
N LEU A 55 -11.46 -2.29 10.09
CA LEU A 55 -12.54 -3.25 9.88
C LEU A 55 -12.16 -4.67 10.36
N PRO A 56 -11.00 -5.26 9.98
CA PRO A 56 -10.58 -6.55 10.55
C PRO A 56 -10.44 -6.55 12.08
N ILE A 57 -9.87 -5.49 12.68
CA ILE A 57 -9.76 -5.39 14.14
C ILE A 57 -11.14 -5.38 14.80
N LEU A 58 -12.11 -4.67 14.23
CA LEU A 58 -13.49 -4.68 14.70
C LEU A 58 -14.12 -6.07 14.61
N VAL A 59 -13.86 -6.81 13.52
CA VAL A 59 -14.32 -8.21 13.40
C VAL A 59 -13.69 -9.09 14.49
N PHE A 60 -12.38 -8.97 14.73
CA PHE A 60 -11.70 -9.73 15.80
C PHE A 60 -12.26 -9.39 17.18
N ALA A 61 -12.54 -8.11 17.44
CA ALA A 61 -13.17 -7.65 18.68
C ALA A 61 -14.58 -8.26 18.86
N CYS A 62 -15.39 -8.32 17.79
CA CYS A 62 -16.71 -8.98 17.84
C CYS A 62 -16.61 -10.48 18.19
N PHE A 63 -15.61 -11.19 17.65
CA PHE A 63 -15.34 -12.58 18.03
C PHE A 63 -14.87 -12.70 19.49
N TYR A 64 -14.02 -11.78 19.93
CA TYR A 64 -13.57 -11.70 21.33
C TYR A 64 -14.75 -11.51 22.28
N LEU A 65 -15.70 -10.63 21.99
CA LEU A 65 -16.88 -10.41 22.85
C LEU A 65 -17.73 -11.68 23.02
N LYS A 66 -17.76 -12.58 22.03
CA LYS A 66 -18.50 -13.85 22.11
C LYS A 66 -17.74 -14.97 22.78
N ARG A 67 -16.41 -15.03 22.61
CA ARG A 67 -15.57 -16.18 23.03
C ARG A 67 -14.66 -15.87 24.21
N THR A 68 -14.50 -14.60 24.55
CA THR A 68 -13.67 -14.08 25.65
C THR A 68 -12.23 -14.61 25.64
N CYS A 69 -11.69 -14.94 24.46
CA CYS A 69 -10.34 -15.49 24.31
C CYS A 69 -9.35 -14.37 23.96
N VAL A 70 -8.57 -13.92 24.94
CA VAL A 70 -7.58 -12.84 24.77
C VAL A 70 -6.44 -13.25 23.83
N TYR A 71 -6.00 -14.51 23.90
CA TYR A 71 -4.93 -15.02 23.03
C TYR A 71 -5.29 -14.93 21.55
N ASP A 72 -6.53 -15.29 21.21
CA ASP A 72 -7.02 -15.21 19.85
C ASP A 72 -7.03 -13.77 19.33
N LEU A 73 -7.55 -12.83 20.13
CA LEU A 73 -7.55 -11.40 19.79
C LEU A 73 -6.12 -10.88 19.61
N HIS A 74 -5.21 -11.22 20.53
CA HIS A 74 -3.82 -10.78 20.50
C HIS A 74 -3.09 -11.25 19.24
N HIS A 75 -3.15 -12.55 18.94
CA HIS A 75 -2.47 -13.11 17.77
C HIS A 75 -3.09 -12.66 16.45
N SER A 76 -4.41 -12.46 16.40
CA SER A 76 -5.10 -11.96 15.21
C SER A 76 -4.70 -10.51 14.89
N ILE A 77 -4.62 -9.64 15.90
CA ILE A 77 -4.17 -8.26 15.72
C ILE A 77 -2.69 -8.23 15.31
N LEU A 78 -1.83 -8.98 16.00
CA LEU A 78 -0.42 -9.06 15.64
C LEU A 78 -0.22 -9.54 14.20
N GLY A 79 -0.87 -10.64 13.81
CA GLY A 79 -0.79 -11.20 12.46
C GLY A 79 -1.25 -10.23 11.38
N LEU A 80 -2.34 -9.50 11.61
CA LEU A 80 -2.83 -8.46 10.72
C LEU A 80 -1.81 -7.33 10.54
N LEU A 81 -1.28 -6.80 11.65
CA LEU A 81 -0.30 -5.71 11.60
C LEU A 81 0.99 -6.14 10.89
N PHE A 82 1.48 -7.35 11.14
CA PHE A 82 2.63 -7.89 10.40
C PHE A 82 2.35 -8.01 8.91
N SER A 83 1.19 -8.57 8.54
CA SER A 83 0.82 -8.75 7.13
C SER A 83 0.81 -7.41 6.38
N VAL A 84 0.20 -6.38 6.97
CA VAL A 84 0.11 -5.06 6.36
C VAL A 84 1.46 -4.35 6.33
N LEU A 85 2.21 -4.34 7.43
CA LEU A 85 3.48 -3.60 7.52
C LEU A 85 4.60 -4.22 6.68
N ILE A 86 4.74 -5.56 6.68
CA ILE A 86 5.71 -6.23 5.80
C ILE A 86 5.37 -5.94 4.33
N THR A 87 4.08 -5.99 3.98
CA THR A 87 3.62 -5.66 2.63
C THR A 87 3.90 -4.20 2.27
N GLY A 88 3.73 -3.27 3.22
CA GLY A 88 4.08 -1.85 3.07
C GLY A 88 5.56 -1.67 2.76
N VAL A 89 6.42 -2.21 3.61
CA VAL A 89 7.88 -2.14 3.45
C VAL A 89 8.32 -2.68 2.10
N ILE A 90 7.82 -3.84 1.68
CA ILE A 90 8.14 -4.43 0.37
C ILE A 90 7.65 -3.53 -0.76
N THR A 91 6.40 -3.06 -0.69
CA THR A 91 5.78 -2.21 -1.73
C THR A 91 6.54 -0.92 -1.91
N ASP A 92 6.83 -0.21 -0.83
CA ASP A 92 7.50 1.07 -0.89
C ASP A 92 8.99 0.94 -1.25
N SER A 93 9.65 -0.13 -0.82
CA SER A 93 11.01 -0.46 -1.28
C SER A 93 11.06 -0.65 -2.80
N ILE A 94 10.10 -1.40 -3.37
CA ILE A 94 10.05 -1.62 -4.84
C ILE A 94 9.73 -0.32 -5.58
N LYS A 95 8.85 0.53 -5.06
CA LYS A 95 8.58 1.85 -5.65
C LYS A 95 9.83 2.71 -5.70
N LEU A 96 10.59 2.76 -4.61
CA LEU A 96 11.84 3.53 -4.55
C LEU A 96 12.89 2.97 -5.51
N ALA A 97 13.03 1.64 -5.59
CA ALA A 97 14.01 1.00 -6.44
C ALA A 97 13.68 1.13 -7.94
N THR A 98 12.41 0.99 -8.32
CA THR A 98 12.01 0.99 -9.74
C THR A 98 11.88 2.39 -10.32
N GLY A 99 11.48 3.39 -9.54
CA GLY A 99 11.41 4.78 -10.01
C GLY A 99 10.44 5.01 -11.17
N ARG A 100 9.48 4.10 -11.37
CA ARG A 100 8.66 4.06 -12.57
C ARG A 100 7.72 5.28 -12.63
N PRO A 101 7.74 6.06 -13.73
CA PRO A 101 6.81 7.16 -13.92
C PRO A 101 5.34 6.70 -13.93
N ARG A 102 4.44 7.54 -13.42
CA ARG A 102 2.98 7.36 -13.51
C ARG A 102 2.47 7.76 -14.89
N PRO A 103 1.32 7.21 -15.34
CA PRO A 103 0.71 7.61 -16.62
C PRO A 103 0.34 9.10 -16.70
N ASN A 104 0.26 9.81 -15.58
CA ASN A 104 0.02 11.26 -15.51
C ASN A 104 1.27 12.07 -15.14
N PHE A 105 2.46 11.50 -15.34
CA PHE A 105 3.74 12.13 -14.98
C PHE A 105 3.96 13.47 -15.70
N TYR A 106 3.51 13.60 -16.95
CA TYR A 106 3.65 14.82 -17.73
C TYR A 106 3.14 16.06 -16.98
N TRP A 107 1.89 16.01 -16.51
CA TRP A 107 1.25 17.14 -15.84
C TRP A 107 1.78 17.38 -14.42
N ARG A 108 2.38 16.35 -13.78
CA ARG A 108 3.09 16.50 -12.51
C ARG A 108 4.41 17.24 -12.70
N CYS A 109 5.08 16.99 -13.82
CA CYS A 109 6.39 17.57 -14.16
C CYS A 109 6.28 18.98 -14.77
N PHE A 110 5.31 19.18 -15.68
CA PHE A 110 5.07 20.40 -16.45
C PHE A 110 3.64 20.92 -16.21
N PRO A 111 3.36 21.55 -15.06
CA PRO A 111 2.01 22.02 -14.74
C PRO A 111 1.49 23.12 -15.70
N ASP A 112 2.39 23.84 -16.37
CA ASP A 112 2.10 24.86 -17.38
C ASP A 112 2.16 24.33 -18.82
N GLY A 113 2.44 23.03 -19.00
CA GLY A 113 2.57 22.39 -20.31
C GLY A 113 3.83 22.76 -21.11
N LYS A 114 4.78 23.48 -20.51
CA LYS A 114 6.05 23.82 -21.18
C LYS A 114 7.07 22.74 -20.92
N GLU A 115 7.44 22.01 -21.97
CA GLU A 115 8.40 20.91 -21.85
C GLU A 115 9.84 21.43 -21.83
N LEU A 116 10.63 20.93 -20.89
CA LEU A 116 12.06 21.21 -20.76
C LEU A 116 12.84 19.89 -20.71
N TYR A 117 13.87 19.80 -21.53
CA TYR A 117 14.76 18.64 -21.60
C TYR A 117 16.22 19.08 -21.57
N ASP A 118 17.08 18.24 -21.00
CA ASP A 118 18.53 18.43 -21.02
C ASP A 118 19.12 18.13 -22.41
N ALA A 119 20.44 18.34 -22.57
CA ALA A 119 21.14 18.07 -23.83
C ALA A 119 21.15 16.58 -24.24
N LEU A 120 20.90 15.67 -23.30
CA LEU A 120 20.81 14.22 -23.51
C LEU A 120 19.36 13.76 -23.77
N GLY A 121 18.37 14.67 -23.68
CA GLY A 121 16.94 14.39 -23.86
C GLY A 121 16.19 14.02 -22.58
N GLY A 122 16.84 14.09 -21.41
CA GLY A 122 16.25 13.83 -20.11
C GLY A 122 15.34 14.95 -19.63
N VAL A 123 14.22 14.59 -19.02
CA VAL A 123 13.23 15.56 -18.53
C VAL A 123 13.78 16.45 -17.39
N ILE A 124 13.51 17.76 -17.46
CA ILE A 124 13.78 18.72 -16.39
C ILE A 124 12.45 19.22 -15.84
N CYS A 125 12.02 18.69 -14.69
CA CYS A 125 10.75 19.07 -14.09
C CYS A 125 10.83 20.37 -13.29
N HIS A 126 9.81 21.22 -13.43
CA HIS A 126 9.60 22.43 -12.63
C HIS A 126 8.26 22.43 -11.88
N GLY A 127 7.58 21.28 -11.84
CA GLY A 127 6.40 21.07 -10.99
C GLY A 127 6.72 21.03 -9.49
N LYS A 128 5.68 20.85 -8.68
CA LYS A 128 5.83 20.76 -7.22
C LYS A 128 6.68 19.52 -6.86
N PRO A 129 7.73 19.66 -6.02
CA PRO A 129 8.64 18.54 -5.71
C PRO A 129 7.94 17.29 -5.19
N GLY A 130 6.91 17.43 -4.36
CA GLY A 130 6.11 16.31 -3.85
C GLY A 130 5.34 15.57 -4.95
N GLU A 131 4.72 16.29 -5.88
CA GLU A 131 3.95 15.70 -6.98
C GLU A 131 4.85 15.00 -7.99
N VAL A 132 6.03 15.56 -8.26
CA VAL A 132 7.06 14.96 -9.10
C VAL A 132 7.62 13.70 -8.44
N LYS A 133 7.94 13.76 -7.14
CA LYS A 133 8.38 12.60 -6.34
C LYS A 133 7.36 11.47 -6.41
N GLU A 134 6.08 11.76 -6.21
CA GLU A 134 5.00 10.77 -6.30
C GLU A 134 4.78 10.28 -7.73
N GLY A 135 5.06 11.14 -8.71
CA GLY A 135 5.06 10.80 -10.13
C GLY A 135 6.03 9.68 -10.49
N HIS A 136 7.14 9.52 -9.76
CA HIS A 136 8.11 8.42 -9.94
C HIS A 136 7.79 7.16 -9.11
N LYS A 137 6.66 7.13 -8.41
CA LYS A 137 6.25 6.00 -7.55
C LYS A 137 4.97 5.36 -8.10
N SER A 138 5.04 4.79 -9.30
CA SER A 138 3.86 4.16 -9.93
C SER A 138 3.68 2.68 -9.64
N PHE A 139 4.76 1.94 -9.40
CA PHE A 139 4.72 0.49 -9.28
C PHE A 139 5.44 -0.03 -8.02
N PRO A 140 4.85 -0.97 -7.27
CA PRO A 140 3.45 -1.42 -7.34
C PRO A 140 2.48 -0.43 -6.67
N SER A 141 1.17 -0.67 -6.81
CA SER A 141 0.12 0.17 -6.20
C SER A 141 0.05 -0.02 -4.69
N GLY A 142 0.29 1.06 -3.91
CA GLY A 142 0.16 1.03 -2.45
C GLY A 142 -1.25 0.67 -1.97
N HIS A 143 -2.28 1.29 -2.58
CA HIS A 143 -3.69 1.02 -2.24
C HIS A 143 -4.04 -0.46 -2.40
N THR A 144 -3.59 -1.07 -3.50
CA THR A 144 -3.87 -2.47 -3.81
C THR A 144 -3.12 -3.39 -2.87
N SER A 145 -1.81 -3.17 -2.67
CA SER A 145 -0.98 -4.02 -1.81
C SER A 145 -1.49 -4.05 -0.37
N TRP A 146 -1.78 -2.89 0.23
CA TRP A 146 -2.25 -2.79 1.61
C TRP A 146 -3.66 -3.38 1.79
N SER A 147 -4.56 -3.11 0.84
CA SER A 147 -5.91 -3.69 0.87
C SER A 147 -5.87 -5.20 0.75
N PHE A 148 -5.03 -5.73 -0.16
CA PHE A 148 -4.87 -7.17 -0.34
C PHE A 148 -4.33 -7.82 0.93
N ALA A 149 -3.28 -7.28 1.55
CA ALA A 149 -2.71 -7.82 2.78
C ALA A 149 -3.74 -7.90 3.92
N GLY A 150 -4.41 -6.79 4.23
CA GLY A 150 -5.36 -6.73 5.34
C GLY A 150 -6.61 -7.58 5.12
N LEU A 151 -7.24 -7.47 3.95
CA LEU A 151 -8.49 -8.18 3.66
C LEU A 151 -8.27 -9.68 3.41
N THR A 152 -7.13 -10.07 2.82
CA THR A 152 -6.79 -11.49 2.68
C THR A 152 -6.53 -12.11 4.05
N PHE A 153 -5.82 -11.41 4.95
CA PHE A 153 -5.65 -11.89 6.32
C PHE A 153 -7.00 -12.08 7.03
N LEU A 154 -7.90 -11.10 6.91
CA LEU A 154 -9.26 -11.22 7.45
C LEU A 154 -10.01 -12.41 6.84
N SER A 155 -9.94 -12.60 5.52
CA SER A 155 -10.57 -13.73 4.83
C SER A 155 -10.06 -15.07 5.38
N LEU A 156 -8.75 -15.23 5.51
CA LEU A 156 -8.13 -16.44 6.04
C LEU A 156 -8.52 -16.67 7.51
N TYR A 157 -8.55 -15.61 8.32
CA TYR A 157 -9.01 -15.68 9.70
C TYR A 157 -10.46 -16.18 9.78
N LEU A 158 -11.37 -15.60 8.99
CA LEU A 158 -12.77 -16.01 8.95
C LEU A 158 -12.92 -17.44 8.47
N SER A 159 -12.21 -17.85 7.41
CA SER A 159 -12.19 -19.23 6.92
C SER A 159 -11.74 -20.22 8.00
N GLY A 160 -10.74 -19.86 8.81
CA GLY A 160 -10.29 -20.65 9.95
C GLY A 160 -11.37 -20.76 11.04
N LYS A 161 -12.05 -19.66 11.37
CA LYS A 161 -13.12 -19.66 12.37
C LYS A 161 -14.30 -20.52 11.95
N ILE A 162 -14.80 -20.36 10.72
CA ILE A 162 -15.95 -21.13 10.21
C ILE A 162 -15.58 -22.56 9.79
N LYS A 163 -14.32 -22.97 9.98
CA LYS A 163 -13.80 -24.29 9.60
C LYS A 163 -14.07 -24.63 8.13
N ALA A 164 -13.94 -23.64 7.24
CA ALA A 164 -14.33 -23.72 5.83
C ALA A 164 -13.67 -24.91 5.09
N PHE A 165 -12.46 -25.31 5.51
CA PHE A 165 -11.67 -26.35 4.87
C PHE A 165 -11.50 -27.61 5.72
N ASN A 166 -12.27 -27.78 6.80
CA ASN A 166 -12.12 -28.93 7.69
C ASN A 166 -12.71 -30.24 7.13
N GLY A 167 -13.26 -30.23 5.91
CA GLY A 167 -13.90 -31.41 5.28
C GLY A 167 -15.17 -31.91 5.97
N GLU A 168 -15.48 -31.42 7.18
CA GLU A 168 -16.53 -31.93 8.05
C GLU A 168 -17.89 -31.22 7.88
N GLY A 169 -18.08 -30.29 6.93
CA GLY A 169 -19.41 -29.83 6.49
C GLY A 169 -20.35 -29.24 7.55
N HIS A 170 -19.87 -28.74 8.70
CA HIS A 170 -20.72 -28.17 9.75
C HIS A 170 -20.51 -26.65 9.90
N VAL A 171 -21.08 -25.87 8.98
CA VAL A 171 -21.14 -24.39 9.06
C VAL A 171 -21.90 -23.91 10.33
N ALA A 172 -22.69 -24.78 10.97
CA ALA A 172 -23.55 -24.44 12.12
C ALA A 172 -23.00 -24.81 13.51
N LYS A 173 -21.83 -25.46 13.64
CA LYS A 173 -21.27 -25.83 14.96
C LYS A 173 -19.91 -25.18 15.20
N LEU A 174 -19.97 -23.86 15.42
CA LEU A 174 -18.85 -23.08 15.92
C LEU A 174 -18.82 -23.13 17.46
N CYS A 175 -18.21 -24.18 18.02
CA CYS A 175 -17.45 -24.10 19.28
C CYS A 175 -15.98 -23.90 18.94
#